data_AF-A0A2P7AUM8-F1
#
_entry.id   AF-A0A2P7AUM8-F1
#
_cell.length_a   1.000
_cell.length_b   1.000
_cell.length_c   1.000
_cell.angle_alpha   90.00
_cell.angle_beta   90.00
_cell.angle_gamma   90.00
#
_symmetry.space_group_name_H-M   'P 1'
#
loop_
_entity.id
_entity.type
_entity.pdbx_description
1 polymer ?
#
loop_
_entity_poly.entity_id
_entity_poly.type
_entity_poly.pdbx_seq_one_letter_code
_entity_poly.pdbx_strand_id
1 'polypeptide(L)' 'MGFALEECNRVFALHVRCVNCIRESVKEIFGGQGGPSDVDELIESGLIEQVRFECVHCESAIGQLVAITCESDC' A
#
# COMPACT_ATOMS: atom_id res chain seq x y z
N MET A 1 15.88 24.25 15.07
CA MET A 1 15.91 24.05 13.60
C MET A 1 14.72 23.17 13.27
N GLY A 2 13.63 23.77 12.79
CA GLY A 2 12.42 23.03 12.44
C GLY A 2 12.54 22.56 11.01
N PHE A 3 12.58 21.25 10.79
CA PHE A 3 12.41 20.69 9.46
C PHE A 3 10.94 20.83 9.12
N ALA A 4 10.62 21.68 8.15
CA ALA A 4 9.33 21.61 7.47
C ALA A 4 9.33 20.26 6.75
N LEU A 5 8.64 19.28 7.32
CA LEU A 5 8.30 18.05 6.61
C LEU A 5 7.39 18.50 5.46
N GLU A 6 7.94 18.59 4.26
CA GLU A 6 7.15 18.69 3.04
C GLU A 6 6.23 17.47 3.04
N GLU A 7 4.95 17.70 3.31
CA GLU A 7 3.92 16.67 3.45
C GLU A 7 3.60 16.13 2.06
N CYS A 8 4.54 15.38 1.48
CA CYS A 8 4.39 14.79 0.18
C CYS A 8 3.32 13.70 0.28
N ASN A 9 2.18 13.91 -0.39
CA ASN A 9 1.13 12.91 -0.49
C ASN A 9 1.62 11.73 -1.33
N ARG A 10 2.28 10.75 -0.69
CA ARG A 10 2.85 9.59 -1.38
C ARG A 10 1.79 8.55 -1.67
N VAL A 11 1.95 7.90 -2.82
CA VAL A 11 1.12 6.79 -3.25
C VAL A 11 1.93 5.51 -3.06
N PHE A 12 1.36 4.55 -2.35
CA PHE A 12 1.94 3.24 -2.15
C PHE A 12 1.16 2.21 -2.96
N ALA A 13 1.85 1.52 -3.85
CA ALA A 13 1.32 0.40 -4.59
C ALA A 13 1.60 -0.91 -3.84
N LEU A 14 0.55 -1.54 -3.35
CA LEU A 14 0.54 -2.85 -2.73
C LEU A 14 0.37 -3.91 -3.82
N HIS A 15 1.40 -4.72 -4.03
CA HIS A 15 1.35 -5.84 -4.94
C HIS A 15 0.85 -7.06 -4.18
N VAL A 16 -0.39 -7.47 -4.45
CA VAL A 16 -1.04 -8.60 -3.79
C VAL A 16 -1.24 -9.73 -4.80
N ARG A 17 -0.78 -10.93 -4.46
CA ARG A 17 -1.00 -12.13 -5.24
C ARG A 17 -2.13 -12.95 -4.66
N CYS A 18 -3.16 -13.24 -5.44
CA CYS A 18 -4.22 -14.11 -5.01
C CYS A 18 -3.70 -15.53 -4.78
N VAL A 19 -3.99 -16.13 -3.61
CA VAL A 19 -3.58 -17.50 -3.31
C VAL A 19 -4.38 -18.53 -4.12
N ASN A 20 -5.61 -18.18 -4.53
CA ASN A 20 -6.49 -19.08 -5.27
C ASN A 20 -6.13 -19.20 -6.76
N CYS A 21 -5.92 -18.06 -7.44
CA CYS A 21 -5.68 -18.04 -8.89
C CYS A 21 -4.26 -17.61 -9.29
N ILE A 22 -3.40 -17.33 -8.31
CA ILE A 22 -1.97 -16.97 -8.48
C ILE A 22 -1.79 -15.64 -9.25
N ARG A 23 -2.87 -14.92 -9.56
CA ARG A 23 -2.82 -13.63 -10.24
C ARG A 23 -2.37 -12.52 -9.30
N GLU A 24 -1.53 -11.66 -9.84
CA GLU A 24 -1.07 -10.45 -9.18
C GLU A 24 -2.08 -9.33 -9.42
N SER A 25 -2.26 -8.49 -8.42
CA SER A 25 -3.14 -7.33 -8.44
C SER A 25 -2.45 -6.22 -7.70
N VAL A 26 -2.52 -5.01 -8.24
CA VAL A 26 -1.92 -3.83 -7.63
C VAL A 26 -3.04 -3.01 -7.01
N LYS A 27 -2.84 -2.62 -5.75
CA LYS A 27 -3.76 -1.73 -5.03
C LYS A 27 -2.98 -0.51 -4.57
N GLU A 28 -3.38 0.65 -5.05
CA GLU A 28 -2.80 1.92 -4.64
C GLU A 28 -3.51 2.44 -3.39
N ILE A 29 -2.72 2.90 -2.42
CA ILE A 29 -3.21 3.60 -1.24
C ILE A 29 -2.48 4.92 -1.07
N PHE A 30 -3.19 5.89 -0.53
CA PHE A 30 -2.65 7.21 -0.23
C PHE A 30 -2.18 7.25 1.22
N GLY A 31 -0.94 7.68 1.43
CA GLY A 31 -0.42 7.93 2.78
C GLY A 31 -1.17 9.06 3.49
N GLY A 32 -1.68 10.05 2.73
CA GLY A 32 -2.35 11.23 3.27
C GLY A 32 -1.36 12.28 3.80
N GLN A 33 -1.90 13.46 4.14
CA GLN A 33 -1.11 14.56 4.70
C GLN A 33 -0.65 14.23 6.12
N GLY A 34 0.67 14.26 6.36
CA GLY A 34 1.27 13.78 7.62
C GLY A 34 1.28 12.25 7.77
N GLY A 35 1.03 11.53 6.67
CA GLY A 35 1.08 10.08 6.61
C GLY A 35 2.50 9.51 6.51
N PRO A 36 2.62 8.17 6.40
CA PRO A 36 3.91 7.50 6.33
C PRO A 36 4.74 8.00 5.14
N SER A 37 6.02 8.28 5.39
CA SER A 37 6.95 8.76 4.35
C SER A 37 7.56 7.63 3.53
N ASP A 38 7.64 6.44 4.12
CA ASP A 38 8.30 5.27 3.58
C ASP A 38 7.50 3.99 3.90
N VAL A 39 7.89 2.88 3.27
CA VAL A 39 7.22 1.58 3.43
C VAL A 39 7.26 1.08 4.89
N ASP A 40 8.34 1.35 5.62
CA ASP A 40 8.47 0.92 7.02
C ASP A 40 7.43 1.61 7.91
N GLU A 41 7.32 2.95 7.81
CA GLU A 41 6.28 3.70 8.51
C GLU A 41 4.87 3.30 8.08
N LEU A 42 4.67 2.93 6.81
CA LEU A 42 3.37 2.44 6.32
C LEU A 42 2.97 1.12 7.01
N ILE A 43 3.92 0.23 7.22
CA ILE A 43 3.72 -1.04 7.93
C ILE A 43 3.41 -0.74 9.41
N GLU A 44 4.18 0.14 10.06
CA GLU A 44 3.95 0.52 11.46
C GLU A 44 2.62 1.26 11.68
N SER A 45 2.18 2.03 10.68
CA SER A 45 0.91 2.76 10.72
C SER A 45 -0.32 1.83 10.68
N GLY A 46 -0.17 0.57 10.25
CA GLY A 46 -1.28 -0.39 10.15
C GLY A 46 -2.28 -0.06 9.02
N LEU A 47 -1.95 0.89 8.13
CA LEU A 47 -2.79 1.23 6.97
C LEU A 47 -3.00 0.03 6.05
N ILE A 48 -1.99 -0.82 5.90
CA ILE A 48 -2.02 -2.04 5.08
C ILE A 48 -3.09 -3.01 5.59
N GLU A 49 -3.24 -3.14 6.91
CA GLU A 49 -4.21 -4.06 7.53
C GLU A 49 -5.66 -3.63 7.29
N GLN A 50 -5.88 -2.34 7.04
CA GLN A 50 -7.20 -1.80 6.70
C GLN A 50 -7.55 -2.02 5.22
N VAL A 51 -6.58 -2.36 4.37
CA VAL A 51 -6.80 -2.58 2.94
C VAL A 51 -7.43 -3.95 2.73
N ARG A 52 -8.68 -3.93 2.26
CA ARG A 52 -9.35 -5.15 1.82
C ARG A 52 -8.86 -5.54 0.42
N PHE A 53 -8.39 -6.78 0.34
CA PHE A 53 -8.13 -7.46 -0.92
C PHE A 53 -9.35 -8.26 -1.35
N GLU A 54 -9.74 -8.12 -2.61
CA GLU A 54 -10.75 -8.95 -3.25
C GLU A 54 -10.30 -9.20 -4.69
N CYS A 55 -10.13 -10.47 -5.05
CA CYS A 55 -9.71 -10.82 -6.40
C CYS A 55 -10.88 -10.69 -7.37
N VAL A 56 -10.79 -9.79 -8.34
CA VAL A 56 -11.83 -9.55 -9.37
C VAL A 56 -12.15 -10.80 -10.21
N HIS A 57 -11.25 -11.78 -10.25
CA HIS A 57 -11.40 -12.97 -11.09
C HIS A 57 -12.01 -14.18 -10.40
N CYS A 58 -11.79 -14.33 -9.10
CA CYS A 58 -12.25 -15.51 -8.36
C CYS A 58 -12.99 -15.15 -7.08
N GLU A 59 -13.22 -13.84 -6.85
CA GLU A 59 -13.97 -13.27 -5.71
C GLU A 59 -13.40 -13.70 -4.34
N SER A 60 -12.14 -14.14 -4.32
CA SER A 60 -11.46 -14.57 -3.11
C SER A 60 -10.90 -13.35 -2.36
N ALA A 61 -11.17 -13.31 -1.06
CA ALA A 61 -10.63 -12.31 -0.14
C ALA A 61 -9.22 -12.64 0.38
N ILE A 62 -8.66 -13.79 -0.03
CA ILE A 62 -7.36 -14.26 0.45
C ILE A 62 -6.28 -13.94 -0.59
N GLY A 63 -5.44 -12.97 -0.26
CA GLY A 63 -4.28 -12.56 -1.05
C GLY A 63 -3.03 -12.50 -0.16
N GLN A 64 -1.89 -12.78 -0.76
CA GLN A 64 -0.58 -12.61 -0.14
C GLN A 64 0.04 -11.32 -0.66
N LEU A 65 0.40 -10.41 0.24
CA LEU A 65 1.19 -9.23 -0.12
C LEU A 65 2.60 -9.68 -0.51
N VAL A 66 3.00 -9.42 -1.75
CA VAL A 66 4.30 -9.87 -2.31
C VAL A 66 5.32 -8.74 -2.37
N ALA A 67 4.88 -7.50 -2.57
CA ALA A 67 5.75 -6.33 -2.60
C ALA A 67 4.96 -5.06 -2.27
N ILE A 68 5.69 -4.03 -1.84
CA ILE A 68 5.16 -2.68 -1.65
C ILE A 68 6.14 -1.74 -2.36
N THR A 69 5.62 -0.91 -3.25
CA THR A 69 6.40 0.11 -3.95
C THR A 69 5.84 1.48 -3.61
N CYS A 70 6.70 2.43 -3.25
CA CYS A 70 6.28 3.82 -3.11
C CYS A 70 6.57 4.56 -4.43
N GLU A 71 5.53 5.14 -5.03
CA GLU A 71 5.73 6.16 -6.06
C GLU A 71 5.67 7.51 -5.37
N SER A 72 6.82 8.15 -5.36
CA SER A 72 7.03 9.44 -4.73
C SER A 72 7.13 10.44 -5.87
N ASP A 73 6.00 10.99 -6.30
CA ASP A 73 6.00 12.19 -7.12
C ASP A 73 6.20 13.36 -6.15
N CYS A 74 7.46 13.74 -5.95
CA CYS A 74 7.86 14.88 -5.15
C CYS A 74 8.73 15.81 -6.01
#